data_AF-A0A2K9NJ77-F1
#
_entry.id   AF-A0A2K9NJ77-F1
#
_cell.length_a   1.000
_cell.length_b   1.000
_cell.length_c   1.000
_cell.angle_alpha   90.00
_cell.angle_beta   90.00
_cell.angle_gamma   90.00
#
_symmetry.space_group_name_H-M   'P 1'
#
loop_
_entity.id
_entity.type
_entity.pdbx_description
1 polymer ?
#
loop_
_entity_poly.entity_id
_entity_poly.type
_entity_poly.pdbx_seq_one_letter_code
_entity_poly.pdbx_strand_id
1 'polypeptide(L)'
;MSRRDLERFLFRFDKEPDLQAAFAEAPEKAFIAFDLSEAEVAVLAARDVATLYEWGLHPLLIRNFAGTVGVRYVGEYRRRGLT
;
A
#
# COMPACT_ATOMS: atom_id res chain seq x y z
N MET A 1 -17.03 -5.04 3.25
CA MET A 1 -15.98 -5.80 2.55
C MET A 1 -14.78 -5.96 3.48
N SER A 2 -14.12 -7.12 3.49
CA SER A 2 -13.01 -7.38 4.41
C SER A 2 -11.69 -6.90 3.81
N ARG A 3 -10.92 -6.07 4.52
CA ARG A 3 -9.61 -5.52 4.11
C ARG A 3 -8.48 -6.57 4.01
N ARG A 4 -8.84 -7.85 4.06
CA ARG A 4 -7.90 -8.98 4.14
C ARG A 4 -6.94 -9.03 2.94
N ASP A 5 -7.44 -8.74 1.75
CA ASP A 5 -6.63 -8.81 0.53
C ASP A 5 -5.69 -7.61 0.40
N LEU A 6 -6.08 -6.43 0.89
CA LEU A 6 -5.20 -5.28 1.03
C LEU A 6 -4.05 -5.55 2.02
N GLU A 7 -4.36 -6.09 3.21
CA GLU A 7 -3.33 -6.46 4.18
C GLU A 7 -2.41 -7.56 3.65
N ARG A 8 -2.97 -8.57 2.96
CA ARG A 8 -2.20 -9.62 2.30
C ARG A 8 -1.29 -9.05 1.22
N PHE A 9 -1.77 -8.11 0.42
CA PHE A 9 -0.97 -7.42 -0.58
C PHE A 9 0.23 -6.72 0.07
N LEU A 10 0.00 -5.85 1.06
CA LEU A 10 1.07 -5.11 1.71
C LEU A 10 2.10 -6.03 2.40
N PHE A 11 1.63 -7.12 3.01
CA PHE A 11 2.50 -8.11 3.63
C PHE A 11 3.38 -8.82 2.59
N ARG A 12 2.80 -9.31 1.48
CA ARG A 12 3.55 -9.99 0.41
C ARG A 12 4.47 -9.04 -0.33
N PHE A 13 4.05 -7.79 -0.51
CA PHE A 13 4.83 -6.75 -1.18
C PHE A 13 6.20 -6.52 -0.52
N ASP A 14 6.26 -6.57 0.81
CA ASP A 14 7.52 -6.48 1.56
C ASP A 14 8.45 -7.69 1.34
N LYS A 15 7.89 -8.85 0.96
CA LYS A 15 8.62 -10.13 0.90
C LYS A 15 8.96 -10.60 -0.51
N GLU A 16 8.26 -10.13 -1.52
CA GLU A 16 8.33 -10.67 -2.87
C GLU A 16 8.89 -9.64 -3.87
N PRO A 17 10.18 -9.73 -4.24
CA PRO A 17 10.80 -8.82 -5.20
C PRO A 17 10.07 -8.78 -6.55
N ASP A 18 9.54 -9.92 -7.00
CA ASP A 18 8.78 -10.00 -8.25
C ASP A 18 7.49 -9.17 -8.20
N LEU A 19 6.83 -9.13 -7.04
CA LEU A 19 5.64 -8.31 -6.83
C LEU A 19 5.98 -6.82 -6.82
N GLN A 20 7.13 -6.46 -6.25
CA GLN A 20 7.65 -5.09 -6.28
C GLN A 20 7.99 -4.65 -7.70
N ALA A 21 8.65 -5.52 -8.47
CA ALA A 21 8.99 -5.29 -9.87
C ALA A 21 7.72 -5.13 -10.74
N ALA A 22 6.73 -6.02 -10.56
CA ALA A 22 5.45 -5.93 -11.24
C ALA A 22 4.74 -4.60 -10.95
N PHE A 23 4.73 -4.16 -9.69
CA PHE A 23 4.13 -2.89 -9.30
C PHE A 23 4.88 -1.68 -9.88
N ALA A 24 6.21 -1.75 -9.93
CA ALA A 24 7.03 -0.68 -10.51
C ALA A 24 6.84 -0.53 -12.02
N GLU A 25 6.65 -1.65 -12.73
CA GLU A 25 6.38 -1.65 -14.18
C GLU A 25 4.94 -1.19 -14.47
N ALA A 26 3.96 -1.79 -13.81
CA ALA A 26 2.54 -1.50 -14.00
C ALA A 26 1.74 -1.90 -12.74
N PRO A 27 1.32 -0.96 -11.87
CA PRO A 27 0.64 -1.25 -10.61
C PRO A 27 -0.53 -2.21 -10.73
N GLU A 28 -1.33 -2.09 -11.80
CA GLU A 28 -2.48 -2.95 -12.04
C GLU A 28 -2.12 -4.44 -12.18
N LYS A 29 -0.94 -4.76 -12.74
CA LYS A 29 -0.47 -6.15 -12.85
C LYS A 29 -0.20 -6.77 -11.47
N ALA A 30 0.27 -5.96 -10.52
CA ALA A 30 0.57 -6.43 -9.17
C ALA A 30 -0.69 -6.75 -8.36
N PHE A 31 -1.85 -6.23 -8.77
CA PHE A 31 -3.12 -6.40 -8.06
C PHE A 31 -3.93 -7.60 -8.52
N ILE A 32 -3.63 -8.21 -9.68
CA ILE A 32 -4.42 -9.29 -10.31
C ILE A 32 -4.70 -10.47 -9.37
N ALA A 33 -3.78 -10.78 -8.46
CA ALA A 33 -3.91 -11.89 -7.51
C ALA A 33 -4.66 -11.54 -6.21
N PHE A 34 -5.27 -10.35 -6.13
CA PHE A 34 -5.90 -9.81 -4.93
C PHE A 34 -7.30 -9.28 -5.28
N ASP A 35 -8.28 -9.61 -4.44
CA ASP A 35 -9.64 -9.08 -4.54
C ASP A 35 -9.69 -7.69 -3.90
N LEU A 36 -9.12 -6.71 -4.61
CA LEU A 36 -9.09 -5.31 -4.19
C LEU A 36 -10.23 -4.54 -4.85
N SER A 37 -10.90 -3.72 -4.05
CA SER A 37 -11.84 -2.73 -4.55
C SER A 37 -11.14 -1.64 -5.36
N GLU A 38 -11.90 -0.92 -6.20
CA GLU A 38 -11.40 0.22 -6.97
C GLU A 38 -10.74 1.28 -6.08
N ALA A 39 -11.29 1.53 -4.88
CA ALA A 39 -10.74 2.46 -3.92
C ALA A 39 -9.36 2.01 -3.42
N GLU A 40 -9.20 0.73 -3.11
CA GLU A 40 -7.92 0.17 -2.63
C GLU A 40 -6.86 0.20 -3.73
N VAL A 41 -7.23 -0.14 -4.96
CA VAL A 41 -6.36 -0.02 -6.14
C VAL A 41 -5.90 1.43 -6.33
N ALA A 42 -6.82 2.39 -6.29
CA ALA A 42 -6.50 3.81 -6.46
C ALA A 42 -5.51 4.30 -5.38
N VAL A 43 -5.73 3.94 -4.11
CA VAL A 43 -4.85 4.33 -3.00
C VAL A 43 -3.46 3.70 -3.11
N LEU A 44 -3.37 2.41 -3.46
CA LEU A 44 -2.09 1.73 -3.66
C LEU A 44 -1.33 2.33 -4.85
N ALA A 45 -2.00 2.53 -5.99
CA ALA A 45 -1.40 3.11 -7.19
C ALA A 45 -0.89 4.54 -6.96
N ALA A 46 -1.65 5.35 -6.22
CA ALA A 46 -1.26 6.71 -5.82
C ALA A 46 -0.20 6.72 -4.71
N ARG A 47 0.13 5.57 -4.11
CA ARG A 47 1.03 5.41 -2.96
C ARG A 47 0.58 6.26 -1.77
N ASP A 48 -0.73 6.36 -1.59
CA ASP A 48 -1.35 7.20 -0.59
C ASP A 48 -1.37 6.52 0.79
N VAL A 49 -0.18 6.46 1.38
CA VAL A 49 0.08 5.81 2.67
C VAL A 49 -0.70 6.44 3.82
N ALA A 50 -1.06 7.71 3.71
CA ALA A 50 -1.87 8.39 4.73
C ALA A 50 -3.32 7.88 4.70
N THR A 51 -3.90 7.63 3.52
CA THR A 51 -5.22 7.02 3.41
C THR A 51 -5.21 5.59 3.96
N LEU A 52 -4.15 4.82 3.70
CA LEU A 52 -3.99 3.49 4.29
C LEU A 52 -4.02 3.55 5.83
N TYR A 53 -3.37 4.56 6.42
CA TYR A 53 -3.38 4.78 7.87
C TYR A 53 -4.75 5.20 8.39
N GLU A 54 -5.45 6.11 7.70
CA GLU A 54 -6.82 6.53 8.03
C GLU A 54 -7.81 5.36 7.94
N TRP A 55 -7.58 4.43 7.03
CA TRP A 55 -8.32 3.17 6.96
C TRP A 55 -7.97 2.21 8.10
N GLY A 56 -7.02 2.52 8.97
CA GLY A 56 -6.67 1.70 10.13
C GLY A 56 -5.82 0.47 9.79
N LEU A 57 -5.08 0.50 8.68
CA LEU A 57 -4.12 -0.55 8.35
C LEU A 57 -2.96 -0.52 9.34
N HIS A 58 -2.40 -1.70 9.64
CA HIS A 58 -1.32 -1.81 10.62
C HIS A 58 -0.09 -0.97 10.20
N PRO A 59 0.45 -0.09 11.05
CA PRO A 59 1.52 0.84 10.67
C PRO A 59 2.79 0.19 10.12
N LEU A 60 3.12 -1.04 10.55
CA LEU A 60 4.26 -1.78 10.01
C LEU A 60 4.08 -2.18 8.54
N LEU A 61 2.86 -2.55 8.12
CA LEU A 61 2.59 -2.86 6.71
C LEU A 61 2.78 -1.61 5.84
N ILE A 62 2.26 -0.47 6.32
CA ILE A 62 2.37 0.80 5.62
C ILE A 62 3.84 1.26 5.57
N ARG A 63 4.58 1.15 6.68
CA ARG A 63 6.01 1.49 6.76
C ARG A 63 6.82 0.69 5.74
N ASN A 64 6.60 -0.62 5.67
CA ASN A 64 7.35 -1.50 4.77
C ASN A 64 7.06 -1.15 3.30
N PHE A 65 5.78 -1.02 2.95
CA PHE A 65 5.36 -0.57 1.62
C PHE A 65 5.99 0.79 1.27
N ALA A 66 5.87 1.79 2.16
CA ALA A 66 6.41 3.13 1.96
C ALA A 66 7.92 3.12 1.74
N GLY A 67 8.67 2.30 2.51
CA GLY A 67 10.11 2.12 2.35
C GLY A 67 10.46 1.62 0.95
N THR A 68 9.75 0.61 0.46
CA THR A 68 9.98 0.02 -0.86
C THR A 68 9.62 0.98 -2.01
N VAL A 69 8.51 1.73 -1.91
CA VAL A 69 8.08 2.68 -2.96
C VAL A 69 8.69 4.09 -2.84
N GLY A 70 9.59 4.32 -1.88
CA GLY A 70 10.30 5.59 -1.70
C GLY A 70 9.45 6.72 -1.11
N VAL A 71 8.39 6.40 -0.37
CA VAL A 71 7.50 7.39 0.25
C VAL A 71 7.92 7.68 1.69
N ARG A 72 8.04 8.97 2.03
CA ARG A 72 8.30 9.44 3.41
C ARG A 72 7.01 9.49 4.21
N TYR A 73 6.50 8.33 4.64
CA TYR A 73 5.16 8.19 5.25
C TYR A 73 4.91 9.10 6.47
N VAL A 74 5.91 9.32 7.34
CA VAL A 74 5.77 10.27 8.47
C VAL A 74 5.48 11.70 7.99
N GLY A 75 6.07 12.10 6.85
CA GLY A 75 5.79 13.38 6.23
C GLY A 75 4.37 13.46 5.66
N GLU A 76 3.90 12.38 5.04
CA GLU A 76 2.50 12.29 4.55
C GLU A 76 1.49 12.38 5.69
N TYR A 77 1.75 11.70 6.80
CA TYR A 77 0.89 11.72 7.98
C TYR A 77 0.79 13.14 8.53
N ARG A 78 1.93 13.80 8.73
CA ARG A 78 1.97 15.20 9.21
C ARG A 78 1.24 16.16 8.28
N ARG A 79 1.36 15.98 6.96
CA ARG A 79 0.63 16.80 5.98
C ARG A 79 -0.88 16.69 6.10
N ARG A 80 -1.40 15.56 6.59
CA ARG A 80 -2.82 15.34 6.87
C ARG A 80 -3.23 15.58 8.33
N GLY A 81 -2.31 16.05 9.18
CA GLY A 81 -2.61 16.23 10.61
C GLY A 81 -2.77 14.92 11.38
N LEU A 82 -2.21 13.83 10.86
CA LEU A 82 -2.20 12.52 11.50
C LEU A 82 -0.97 12.42 12.42
N THR A 83 -1.11 11.72 13.55
CA THR A 83 -0.09 11.54 14.59
C THR A 83 0.80 10.32 14.34
#